data_AF-A0A1C4UP91-F1
#
_entry.id   AF-A0A1C4UP91-F1
#
_cell.length_a   1.000
_cell.length_b   1.000
_cell.length_c   1.000
_cell.angle_alpha   90.00
_cell.angle_beta   90.00
_cell.angle_gamma   90.00
#
_symmetry.space_group_name_H-M   'P 1'
#
loop_
_entity.id
_entity.type
_entity.pdbx_description
1 polymer ?
#
loop_
_entity_poly.entity_id
_entity_poly.type
_entity_poly.pdbx_seq_one_letter_code
_entity_poly.pdbx_strand_id
1 'polypeptide(L)' 'MTTRERAYARANNQRAAQFTELWVIGRPEDIAAMVRVAGMSGRLVYVSSPTPMGGDDNRQRRYLRLRIN' A
#
# COMPACT_ATOMS: atom_id res chain seq x y z
N MET A 1 -7.76 -10.40 -27.91
CA MET A 1 -8.37 -9.59 -26.83
C MET A 1 -9.76 -9.12 -27.27
N THR A 2 -10.81 -9.52 -26.57
CA THR A 2 -12.22 -9.23 -26.89
C THR A 2 -12.67 -7.87 -26.32
N THR A 3 -13.79 -7.33 -26.82
CA THR A 3 -14.39 -6.08 -26.32
C THR A 3 -14.73 -6.16 -24.82
N ARG A 4 -15.17 -7.34 -24.35
CA ARG A 4 -15.45 -7.60 -22.94
C ARG A 4 -14.17 -7.48 -22.09
N GLU A 5 -13.07 -8.09 -22.53
CA GLU A 5 -11.78 -8.02 -21.82
C GLU A 5 -11.26 -6.58 -21.69
N ARG A 6 -11.41 -5.76 -22.74
CA ARG A 6 -11.05 -4.32 -22.66
C ARG A 6 -11.91 -3.54 -21.67
N ALA A 7 -13.21 -3.80 -21.62
CA ALA A 7 -14.11 -3.14 -20.67
C ALA A 7 -13.75 -3.49 -19.22
N TYR A 8 -13.47 -4.77 -18.93
CA TYR A 8 -13.00 -5.22 -17.62
C TYR A 8 -11.66 -4.59 -17.24
N ALA A 9 -10.68 -4.58 -18.15
CA ALA A 9 -9.38 -3.97 -17.90
C ALA A 9 -9.50 -2.47 -17.60
N ARG A 10 -10.35 -1.74 -18.33
CA ARG A 10 -10.58 -0.31 -18.11
C ARG A 10 -11.24 -0.04 -16.76
N ALA A 11 -12.29 -0.80 -16.40
CA ALA A 11 -12.95 -0.65 -15.11
C ALA A 11 -12.02 -0.99 -13.94
N ASN A 12 -11.17 -2.00 -14.09
CA ASN A 12 -10.17 -2.35 -13.09
C ASN A 12 -9.11 -1.24 -12.93
N ASN A 13 -8.61 -0.70 -14.05
CA ASN A 13 -7.64 0.40 -14.02
C ASN A 13 -8.22 1.69 -13.41
N GLN A 14 -9.49 2.00 -13.68
CA GLN A 14 -10.17 3.13 -13.05
C GLN A 14 -10.33 2.97 -11.54
N ARG A 15 -10.60 1.75 -11.05
CA ARG A 15 -10.60 1.45 -9.62
C ARG A 15 -9.20 1.55 -9.02
N ALA A 16 -8.18 1.07 -9.72
CA ALA A 16 -6.80 1.16 -9.27
C ALA A 16 -6.32 2.62 -9.14
N ALA A 17 -6.77 3.51 -10.03
CA ALA A 17 -6.43 4.94 -10.01
C ALA A 17 -6.91 5.70 -8.75
N GLN A 18 -7.83 5.12 -7.97
CA GLN A 18 -8.30 5.69 -6.70
C GLN A 18 -7.34 5.44 -5.53
N PHE A 19 -6.26 4.69 -5.78
CA PHE A 19 -5.32 4.30 -4.75
C PHE A 19 -3.88 4.68 -5.10
N THR A 20 -3.14 5.07 -4.07
CA THR A 20 -1.68 5.11 -4.10
C THR A 20 -1.16 3.90 -3.37
N GLU A 21 -0.29 3.15 -4.02
CA GLU A 21 0.34 1.95 -3.48
C GLU A 21 1.82 2.23 -3.21
N LEU A 22 2.28 1.91 -1.99
CA LEU A 22 3.61 2.27 -1.53
C LEU A 22 4.27 1.07 -0.84
N TRP A 23 5.55 0.86 -1.13
CA TRP A 23 6.42 0.04 -0.30
C TRP A 23 7.25 0.95 0.59
N VAL A 24 7.17 0.72 1.90
CA VAL A 24 7.93 1.49 2.89
C VAL A 24 8.92 0.58 3.60
N ILE A 25 10.13 1.08 3.79
CA ILE A 25 11.21 0.40 4.50
C ILE A 25 11.74 1.37 5.55
N GLY A 26 11.90 0.90 6.78
CA GLY A 26 12.31 1.74 7.90
C GLY A 26 12.34 0.94 9.19
N ARG A 27 12.72 1.60 10.29
CA ARG A 27 12.70 0.94 11.59
C ARG A 27 11.26 0.61 12.01
N PRO A 28 11.05 -0.44 12.81
CA PRO A 28 9.72 -0.85 13.22
C PRO A 28 8.88 0.26 13.85
N GLU A 29 9.49 1.07 14.72
CA GLU A 29 8.87 2.20 15.41
C GLU A 29 8.45 3.33 14.46
N ASP A 30 9.31 3.68 13.49
CA ASP A 30 9.04 4.75 12.53
C ASP A 30 7.88 4.35 11.61
N ILE A 31 7.88 3.09 11.14
CA ILE A 31 6.79 2.55 10.32
C ILE A 31 5.49 2.48 11.13
N ALA A 32 5.53 2.08 12.40
CA ALA A 32 4.34 2.03 13.24
C ALA A 32 3.74 3.42 13.45
N ALA A 33 4.57 4.44 13.68
CA ALA A 33 4.14 5.83 13.79
C ALA A 33 3.50 6.34 12.49
N MET A 34 4.15 6.09 11.35
CA MET A 34 3.61 6.50 10.05
C MET A 34 2.29 5.78 9.71
N VAL A 35 2.19 4.48 9.96
CA VAL A 35 0.94 3.72 9.76
C VAL A 35 -0.19 4.26 10.64
N ARG A 36 0.11 4.65 11.89
CA ARG A 36 -0.86 5.29 12.78
C ARG A 36 -1.36 6.61 12.21
N VAL A 37 -0.45 7.50 11.79
CA VAL A 37 -0.81 8.79 11.16
C VAL A 37 -1.64 8.59 9.89
N ALA A 38 -1.25 7.65 9.03
CA ALA A 38 -2.00 7.32 7.83
C ALA A 38 -3.40 6.75 8.15
N GLY A 39 -3.51 5.90 9.17
CA GLY A 39 -4.78 5.38 9.68
C GLY A 39 -5.71 6.47 10.19
N MET A 40 -5.18 7.43 10.95
CA MET A 40 -5.94 8.58 11.46
C MET A 40 -6.47 9.49 10.35
N SER A 41 -5.80 9.54 9.19
CA SER A 41 -6.30 10.31 8.04
C SER A 41 -7.56 9.72 7.38
N GLY A 42 -7.94 8.49 7.75
CA GLY A 42 -9.05 7.76 7.11
C GLY A 42 -8.76 7.32 5.66
N ARG A 43 -7.53 7.56 5.16
CA ARG A 43 -7.11 7.19 3.81
C ARG A 43 -6.42 5.83 3.73
N LEU A 44 -5.95 5.28 4.85
CA LEU A 44 -5.30 3.97 4.84
C LEU A 44 -6.35 2.86 4.64
N VAL A 45 -6.25 2.16 3.51
CA VAL A 45 -7.19 1.09 3.12
C VAL A 45 -6.61 -0.28 3.46
N TYR A 46 -5.31 -0.44 3.29
CA TYR A 46 -4.63 -1.70 3.57
C TYR A 46 -3.19 -1.46 4.03
N VAL A 47 -2.76 -2.32 4.95
CA VAL A 47 -1.36 -2.46 5.34
C VAL A 47 -1.01 -3.94 5.49
N SER A 48 0.11 -4.36 4.88
CA SER A 48 0.58 -5.74 5.00
C SER A 48 1.15 -6.04 6.39
N SER A 49 1.33 -7.31 6.74
CA SER A 49 2.20 -7.68 7.86
C SER A 49 3.62 -7.15 7.66
N PRO A 50 4.36 -6.84 8.74
CA PRO A 50 5.77 -6.48 8.65
C PRO A 50 6.61 -7.65 8.12
N THR A 51 7.56 -7.34 7.24
CA THR A 51 8.54 -8.30 6.74
C THR A 51 9.94 -7.81 7.09
N PRO A 52 10.76 -8.56 7.84
CA PRO A 52 12.13 -8.15 8.13
C PRO A 52 12.97 -8.09 6.85
N MET A 53 13.94 -7.17 6.79
CA MET A 53 14.87 -7.06 5.65
C MET A 53 15.93 -8.17 5.62
N GLY A 54 16.12 -8.88 6.74
CA GLY A 54 17.04 -10.01 6.89
C GLY A 54 18.45 -9.58 7.33
N GLY A 55 19.25 -10.55 7.79
CA GLY A 55 20.58 -10.29 8.33
C GLY A 55 20.55 -9.40 9.57
N ASP A 56 21.52 -8.49 9.68
CA ASP A 56 21.63 -7.51 10.77
C ASP A 56 20.85 -6.21 10.49
N ASP A 57 20.06 -6.16 9.41
CA ASP A 57 19.22 -5.02 9.10
C ASP A 57 17.97 -5.04 9.99
N ASN A 58 17.96 -4.17 11.00
CA ASN A 58 16.85 -4.03 11.94
C ASN A 58 15.61 -3.35 11.34
N ARG A 59 15.63 -2.97 10.07
CA ARG A 59 14.48 -2.40 9.36
C ARG A 59 13.51 -3.49 8.93
N GLN A 60 12.26 -3.07 8.77
CA GLN A 60 11.20 -3.88 8.19
C GLN A 60 10.63 -3.21 6.95
N ARG A 61 10.05 -4.02 6.08
CA ARG A 61 9.30 -3.58 4.91
C ARG A 61 7.80 -3.81 5.12
N ARG A 62 6.98 -2.84 4.70
CA ARG A 62 5.52 -2.99 4.62
C ARG A 62 4.99 -2.42 3.31
N TYR A 63 3.91 -3.02 2.82
CA TYR A 63 3.13 -2.48 1.73
C TYR A 63 1.93 -1.71 2.30
N LEU A 64 1.64 -0.55 1.72
CA LEU A 64 0.52 0.32 2.07
C LEU A 64 -0.32 0.61 0.83
N ARG A 65 -1.65 0.60 1.00
CA ARG A 65 -2.58 1.15 0.02
C ARG A 65 -3.36 2.28 0.66
N LEU A 66 -3.23 3.47 0.07
CA LEU A 66 -3.92 4.69 0.49
C LEU A 66 -4.98 5.05 -0.54
N ARG A 67 -6.16 5.49 -0.11
CA ARG A 67 -7.15 6.10 -0.99
C ARG A 67 -6.78 7.56 -1.25
N ILE A 68 -6.68 7.91 -2.52
CA ILE A 68 -6.50 9.28 -3.00
C ILE A 68 -7.82 9.68 -3.67
N ASN A 69 -8.46 10.69 -3.09
CA ASN A 69 -9.67 11.30 -3.62
C ASN A 69 -9.26 12.52 -4.44
#